data_AF-A0A5S9MK43-F1
#
_entry.id   AF-A0A5S9MK43-F1
#
_cell.length_a   1.000
_cell.length_b   1.000
_cell.length_c   1.000
_cell.angle_alpha   90.00
_cell.angle_beta   90.00
_cell.angle_gamma   90.00
#
_symmetry.space_group_name_H-M   'P 1'
#
loop_
_entity.id
_entity.type
_entity.pdbx_description
1 polymer ?
#
loop_
_entity_poly.entity_id
_entity_poly.type
_entity_poly.pdbx_seq_one_letter_code
_entity_poly.pdbx_strand_id
1 'polypeptide(L)'
;MSRFGADYLLETVVKDGDIVGVSWGTTMYQIAQKMQPKQVKGVEVVQLKGGISHSHVNTYSAETIQLFAEAFQTAPRYLPLPVVFDSAAVKEMVEQDRHIQRIIEMGKQANIAVFTVGTVRDEALLFRLGYFREEEKKRSSSNPVSETFARAFMIKMDAFAVKPLTIAQLAWS
;
A
#
# COMPACT_ATOMS: atom_id res chain seq x y z
N MET A 1 0.08 -14.43 -13.97
CA MET A 1 -0.64 -13.27 -13.39
C MET A 1 0.25 -12.06 -13.20
N SER A 2 1.45 -12.17 -12.61
CA SER A 2 2.36 -11.02 -12.40
C SER A 2 2.76 -10.30 -13.70
N ARG A 3 3.12 -11.05 -14.75
CA ARG A 3 3.43 -10.48 -16.07
C ARG A 3 2.26 -9.68 -16.66
N PHE A 4 1.06 -10.26 -16.67
CA PHE A 4 -0.16 -9.57 -17.11
C PHE A 4 -0.44 -8.30 -16.29
N GLY A 5 -0.27 -8.34 -14.97
CA GLY A 5 -0.44 -7.17 -14.12
C GLY A 5 0.55 -6.04 -14.47
N ALA A 6 1.82 -6.40 -14.72
CA ALA A 6 2.84 -5.44 -15.15
C ALA A 6 2.51 -4.85 -16.52
N ASP A 7 2.24 -5.68 -17.52
CA ASP A 7 1.91 -5.23 -18.89
C ASP A 7 0.64 -4.37 -18.88
N TYR A 8 -0.40 -4.74 -18.12
CA TYR A 8 -1.63 -3.94 -18.00
C TYR A 8 -1.38 -2.55 -17.42
N LEU A 9 -0.60 -2.44 -16.33
CA LEU A 9 -0.23 -1.15 -15.74
C LEU A 9 0.54 -0.27 -16.74
N LEU A 10 1.50 -0.87 -17.44
CA LEU A 10 2.38 -0.17 -18.36
C LEU A 10 1.68 0.21 -19.66
N GLU A 11 0.81 -0.62 -20.20
CA GLU A 11 0.23 -0.38 -21.53
C GLU A 11 -1.07 0.40 -21.46
N THR A 12 -1.86 0.21 -20.39
CA THR A 12 -3.27 0.66 -20.38
C THR A 12 -3.57 1.73 -19.33
N VAL A 13 -2.90 1.66 -18.17
CA VAL A 13 -3.37 2.36 -16.96
C VAL A 13 -2.63 3.67 -16.74
N VAL A 14 -1.31 3.60 -16.55
CA VAL A 14 -0.50 4.74 -16.13
C VAL A 14 -0.26 5.69 -17.30
N LYS A 15 -0.37 6.99 -17.07
CA LYS A 15 -0.20 8.07 -18.06
C LYS A 15 0.61 9.21 -17.42
N ASP A 16 0.97 10.18 -18.24
CA ASP A 16 1.68 11.38 -17.78
C ASP A 16 0.90 12.07 -16.65
N GLY A 17 1.63 12.48 -15.60
CA GLY A 17 1.08 13.19 -14.44
C GLY A 17 0.39 12.32 -13.39
N ASP A 18 0.32 10.99 -13.57
CA ASP A 18 -0.32 10.12 -12.59
C ASP A 18 0.48 9.99 -11.29
N ILE A 19 -0.24 9.87 -10.17
CA ILE A 19 0.30 9.51 -8.87
C ILE A 19 -0.09 8.05 -8.59
N VAL A 20 0.90 7.18 -8.62
CA VAL A 20 0.75 5.73 -8.43
C VAL A 20 1.06 5.37 -6.98
N GLY A 21 0.01 5.04 -6.23
CA GLY A 21 0.09 4.47 -4.90
C GLY A 21 0.43 2.97 -4.95
N VAL A 22 1.49 2.55 -4.29
CA VAL A 22 2.01 1.17 -4.31
C VAL A 22 2.03 0.58 -2.90
N SER A 23 1.42 -0.60 -2.75
CA SER A 23 1.58 -1.47 -1.57
C SER A 23 2.74 -2.46 -1.77
N TRP A 24 3.03 -3.29 -0.79
CA TRP A 24 4.15 -4.23 -0.81
C TRP A 24 3.73 -5.66 -0.44
N GLY A 25 4.63 -6.60 -0.69
CA GLY A 25 4.46 -8.04 -0.44
C GLY A 25 4.93 -8.88 -1.62
N THR A 26 4.98 -10.21 -1.46
CA THR A 26 5.55 -11.13 -2.45
C THR A 26 4.95 -10.96 -3.86
N THR A 27 3.63 -10.84 -3.97
CA THR A 27 2.97 -10.68 -5.27
C THR A 27 3.26 -9.31 -5.90
N MET A 28 3.27 -8.25 -5.10
CA MET A 28 3.62 -6.90 -5.57
C MET A 28 5.06 -6.86 -6.08
N TYR A 29 5.98 -7.49 -5.35
CA TYR A 29 7.37 -7.64 -5.77
C TYR A 29 7.51 -8.41 -7.09
N GLN A 30 6.79 -9.53 -7.23
CA GLN A 30 6.78 -10.31 -8.47
C GLN A 30 6.22 -9.53 -9.67
N ILE A 31 5.26 -8.63 -9.47
CA ILE A 31 4.77 -7.71 -10.51
C ILE A 31 5.87 -6.71 -10.86
N ALA A 32 6.45 -6.06 -9.85
CA ALA A 32 7.48 -5.04 -10.03
C ALA A 32 8.69 -5.58 -10.82
N GLN A 33 9.13 -6.81 -10.53
CA GLN A 33 10.20 -7.50 -11.26
C GLN A 33 9.92 -7.75 -12.74
N LYS A 34 8.65 -7.68 -13.18
CA LYS A 34 8.25 -7.86 -14.59
C LYS A 34 8.01 -6.54 -15.30
N MET A 35 7.99 -5.43 -14.59
CA MET A 35 7.82 -4.12 -15.20
C MET A 35 9.04 -3.77 -16.07
N GLN A 36 8.77 -3.19 -17.24
CA GLN A 36 9.77 -2.61 -18.11
C GLN A 36 9.68 -1.10 -18.03
N PRO A 37 10.77 -0.36 -18.29
CA PRO A 37 10.73 1.09 -18.35
C PRO A 37 9.66 1.59 -19.34
N LYS A 38 8.79 2.47 -18.87
CA LYS A 38 7.79 3.19 -19.67
C LYS A 38 8.17 4.67 -19.71
N GLN A 39 8.18 5.23 -20.92
CA GLN A 39 8.34 6.67 -21.11
C GLN A 39 7.04 7.39 -20.72
N VAL A 40 7.04 7.99 -19.53
CA VAL A 40 5.96 8.84 -19.00
C VAL A 40 6.58 10.06 -18.32
N LYS A 41 5.86 11.18 -18.32
CA LYS A 41 6.31 12.44 -17.74
C LYS A 41 5.51 12.80 -16.51
N GLY A 42 6.19 13.26 -15.46
CA GLY A 42 5.53 13.76 -14.25
C GLY A 42 4.80 12.70 -13.45
N VAL A 43 5.09 11.41 -13.65
CA VAL A 43 4.55 10.34 -12.81
C VAL A 43 5.25 10.33 -11.47
N GLU A 44 4.48 10.18 -10.40
CA GLU A 44 4.99 10.01 -9.04
C GLU A 44 4.59 8.63 -8.51
N VAL A 45 5.47 8.04 -7.69
CA VAL A 45 5.24 6.73 -7.07
C VAL A 45 5.34 6.87 -5.55
N VAL A 46 4.26 6.51 -4.84
CA VAL A 46 4.15 6.69 -3.38
C VAL A 46 3.76 5.42 -2.65
N GLN A 47 4.35 5.19 -1.49
CA GLN A 47 4.07 4.03 -0.66
C GLN A 47 2.75 4.22 0.12
N LEU A 48 1.82 3.28 -0.01
CA LEU A 48 0.50 3.37 0.64
C LEU A 48 0.43 2.74 2.03
N LYS A 49 1.42 1.90 2.36
CA LYS A 49 1.43 1.07 3.57
C LYS A 49 2.77 1.18 4.27
N GLY A 50 2.75 1.47 5.56
CA GLY A 50 3.94 1.48 6.41
C GLY A 50 4.74 0.18 6.34
N GLY A 51 6.03 0.25 6.65
CA GLY A 51 6.93 -0.90 6.70
C GLY A 51 6.72 -1.77 7.94
N ILE A 52 7.35 -2.94 7.96
CA ILE A 52 7.46 -3.77 9.16
C ILE A 52 8.90 -3.67 9.68
N SER A 53 9.05 -3.22 10.93
CA SER A 53 10.36 -2.99 11.55
C SER A 53 10.91 -4.20 12.32
N HIS A 54 10.08 -5.19 12.67
CA HIS A 54 10.45 -6.26 13.62
C HIS A 54 10.22 -7.70 13.13
N SER A 55 10.32 -7.98 11.83
CA SER A 55 10.08 -9.33 11.31
C SER A 55 11.30 -9.95 10.63
N HIS A 56 11.57 -11.23 10.93
CA HIS A 56 12.44 -12.12 10.13
C HIS A 56 11.90 -12.38 8.71
N VAL A 57 10.78 -11.76 8.34
CA VAL A 57 10.09 -11.94 7.06
C VAL A 57 10.44 -10.77 6.13
N ASN A 58 11.03 -11.07 4.98
CA ASN A 58 11.26 -10.05 3.96
C ASN A 58 9.92 -9.63 3.33
N THR A 59 9.59 -8.34 3.46
CA THR A 59 8.34 -7.75 2.92
C THR A 59 8.52 -7.21 1.51
N TYR A 60 9.76 -7.13 1.03
CA TYR A 60 10.16 -6.50 -0.22
C TYR A 60 9.64 -5.06 -0.37
N SER A 61 9.39 -4.35 0.73
CA SER A 61 8.72 -3.04 0.69
C SER A 61 9.57 -1.99 -0.03
N ALA A 62 10.86 -1.91 0.31
CA ALA A 62 11.79 -0.97 -0.30
C ALA A 62 12.07 -1.33 -1.77
N GLU A 63 12.28 -2.60 -2.05
CA GLU A 63 12.59 -3.12 -3.38
C GLU A 63 11.39 -2.99 -4.33
N THR A 64 10.18 -3.24 -3.85
CA THR A 64 8.96 -3.11 -4.67
C THR A 64 8.78 -1.68 -5.14
N ILE A 65 8.76 -0.71 -4.22
CA ILE A 65 8.55 0.69 -4.62
C ILE A 65 9.69 1.23 -5.47
N GLN A 66 10.92 0.78 -5.21
CA GLN A 66 12.09 1.13 -6.03
C GLN A 66 11.91 0.65 -7.48
N LEU A 67 11.52 -0.61 -7.69
CA LEU A 67 11.29 -1.17 -9.04
C LEU A 67 10.14 -0.46 -9.78
N PHE A 68 9.06 -0.10 -9.06
CA PHE A 68 7.98 0.71 -9.64
C PHE A 68 8.47 2.10 -10.06
N ALA A 69 9.25 2.76 -9.20
CA ALA A 69 9.81 4.08 -9.48
C ALA A 69 10.78 4.05 -10.67
N GLU A 70 11.63 3.03 -10.77
CA GLU A 70 12.52 2.79 -11.91
C GLU A 70 11.75 2.58 -13.21
N ALA A 71 10.68 1.78 -13.19
CA ALA A 71 9.85 1.53 -14.37
C ALA A 71 9.16 2.80 -14.90
N PHE A 72 8.85 3.76 -14.04
CA PHE A 72 8.27 5.06 -14.41
C PHE A 72 9.27 6.22 -14.42
N GLN A 73 10.57 5.91 -14.29
CA GLN A 73 11.66 6.89 -14.31
C GLN A 73 11.49 8.05 -13.30
N THR A 74 11.00 7.72 -12.10
CA THR A 74 10.75 8.67 -11.01
C THR A 74 11.46 8.24 -9.73
N ALA A 75 11.40 9.08 -8.69
CA ALA A 75 11.95 8.76 -7.38
C ALA A 75 10.85 8.18 -6.47
N PRO A 76 11.12 7.10 -5.72
CA PRO A 76 10.14 6.54 -4.80
C PRO A 76 9.87 7.48 -3.62
N ARG A 77 8.59 7.58 -3.24
CA ARG A 77 8.14 8.34 -2.06
C ARG A 77 7.76 7.36 -0.96
N TYR A 78 8.76 7.04 -0.12
CA TYR A 78 8.59 6.11 1.00
C TYR A 78 7.68 6.68 2.08
N LEU A 79 6.91 5.80 2.71
CA LEU A 79 6.14 6.10 3.91
C LEU A 79 6.90 5.55 5.12
N PRO A 80 7.66 6.39 5.86
CA PRO A 80 8.59 5.95 6.89
C PRO A 80 7.88 5.65 8.21
N LEU A 81 6.74 4.96 8.15
CA LEU A 81 5.91 4.62 9.30
C LEU A 81 5.89 3.11 9.51
N PRO A 82 5.79 2.62 10.76
CA PRO A 82 5.44 1.24 10.99
C PRO A 82 4.01 0.97 10.49
N VAL A 83 3.76 -0.27 10.08
CA VAL A 83 2.42 -0.70 9.67
C VAL A 83 1.42 -0.63 10.81
N VAL A 84 1.85 -0.87 12.05
CA VAL A 84 1.05 -0.84 13.28
C VAL A 84 1.80 -0.03 14.34
N PHE A 85 1.07 0.80 15.08
CA PHE A 85 1.57 1.52 16.25
C PHE A 85 0.98 0.90 17.51
N ASP A 86 1.81 0.71 18.54
CA ASP A 86 1.35 0.21 19.86
C ASP A 86 0.55 1.25 20.65
N SER A 87 0.70 2.54 20.30
CA SER A 87 0.06 3.66 21.00
C SER A 87 -0.61 4.60 20.00
N ALA A 88 -1.88 4.90 20.23
CA ALA A 88 -2.64 5.89 19.48
C ALA A 88 -2.00 7.29 19.59
N ALA A 89 -1.48 7.66 20.78
CA ALA A 89 -0.80 8.93 20.97
C ALA A 89 0.48 9.03 20.11
N VAL A 90 1.23 7.93 19.96
CA VAL A 90 2.42 7.91 19.08
C VAL A 90 2.02 8.08 17.62
N LYS A 91 0.95 7.38 17.18
CA LYS A 91 0.39 7.58 15.83
C LYS A 91 0.03 9.05 15.59
N GLU A 92 -0.71 9.67 16.50
CA GLU A 92 -1.14 11.06 16.39
C GLU A 92 0.03 12.04 16.31
N MET A 93 1.05 11.88 17.17
CA MET A 93 2.26 12.72 17.13
C MET A 93 3.00 12.60 15.80
N VAL A 94 3.14 11.38 15.28
CA VAL A 94 3.85 11.11 14.04
C VAL A 94 3.06 11.60 12.82
N GLU A 95 1.73 11.53 12.86
CA GLU A 95 0.84 12.10 11.85
C GLU A 95 0.84 13.63 11.84
N GLN A 96 1.34 14.29 12.89
CA GLN A 96 1.52 15.75 12.92
C GLN A 96 2.86 16.19 12.30
N ASP A 97 3.79 15.26 12.02
CA ASP A 97 5.03 15.61 11.34
C ASP A 97 4.75 16.03 9.89
N ARG A 98 5.21 17.24 9.53
CA ARG A 98 4.95 17.86 8.23
C ARG A 98 5.45 17.04 7.04
N HIS A 99 6.54 16.28 7.20
CA HIS A 99 7.12 15.48 6.11
C HIS A 99 6.28 14.23 5.89
N ILE A 100 5.90 13.57 6.99
CA ILE A 100 5.00 12.42 6.96
C ILE A 100 3.64 12.82 6.38
N GLN A 101 3.07 13.96 6.81
CA GLN A 101 1.80 14.46 6.26
C GLN A 101 1.84 14.65 4.74
N ARG A 102 2.95 15.16 4.19
CA ARG A 102 3.09 15.33 2.73
C ARG A 102 3.03 14.00 1.99
N ILE A 103 3.67 12.96 2.52
CA ILE A 103 3.62 11.62 1.91
C ILE A 103 2.23 11.02 2.03
N ILE A 104 1.59 11.16 3.19
CA ILE A 104 0.21 10.71 3.41
C ILE A 104 -0.74 11.40 2.44
N GLU A 105 -0.60 12.72 2.29
CA GLU A 105 -1.44 13.52 1.41
C GLU A 105 -1.22 13.15 -0.06
N MET A 106 0.03 12.94 -0.49
CA MET A 106 0.34 12.42 -1.81
C MET A 106 -0.30 11.05 -2.06
N GLY A 107 -0.25 10.15 -1.07
CA GLY A 107 -0.91 8.84 -1.18
C GLY A 107 -2.44 8.95 -1.22
N LYS A 108 -3.06 9.97 -0.61
CA LYS A 108 -4.51 10.27 -0.79
C LYS A 108 -4.82 10.85 -2.16
N GLN A 109 -3.89 11.62 -2.74
CA GLN A 109 -4.00 12.19 -4.08
C GLN A 109 -3.69 11.18 -5.19
N ALA A 110 -3.18 9.99 -4.83
CA ALA A 110 -2.92 8.90 -5.75
C ALA A 110 -4.20 8.54 -6.52
N ASN A 111 -4.18 8.73 -7.83
CA ASN A 111 -5.29 8.41 -8.73
C ASN A 111 -5.25 6.95 -9.22
N ILE A 112 -4.14 6.25 -8.96
CA ILE A 112 -3.95 4.82 -9.20
C ILE A 112 -3.46 4.17 -7.91
N ALA A 113 -4.10 3.07 -7.48
CA ALA A 113 -3.63 2.26 -6.37
C ALA A 113 -3.32 0.83 -6.83
N VAL A 114 -2.13 0.33 -6.53
CA VAL A 114 -1.68 -1.02 -6.86
C VAL A 114 -1.37 -1.78 -5.58
N PHE A 115 -2.16 -2.82 -5.31
CA PHE A 115 -2.05 -3.65 -4.13
C PHE A 115 -2.57 -5.05 -4.44
N THR A 116 -2.56 -5.96 -3.48
CA THR A 116 -3.14 -7.30 -3.62
C THR A 116 -4.26 -7.50 -2.62
N VAL A 117 -5.31 -8.23 -3.01
CA VAL A 117 -6.29 -8.77 -2.06
C VAL A 117 -5.78 -10.10 -1.56
N GLY A 118 -5.44 -10.16 -0.27
CA GLY A 118 -5.28 -11.43 0.42
C GLY A 118 -6.62 -11.90 0.97
N THR A 119 -6.83 -13.22 1.01
CA THR A 119 -7.87 -13.81 1.85
C THR A 119 -7.42 -13.78 3.30
N VAL A 120 -8.33 -13.41 4.22
CA VAL A 120 -8.12 -13.35 5.69
C VAL A 120 -7.72 -14.72 6.31
N ARG A 121 -7.67 -15.78 5.50
CA ARG A 121 -7.57 -17.18 5.93
C ARG A 121 -6.15 -17.65 6.28
N ASP A 122 -5.11 -17.03 5.72
CA ASP A 122 -3.73 -17.46 6.00
C ASP A 122 -3.16 -16.56 7.09
N GLU A 123 -3.40 -16.90 8.37
CA GLU A 123 -2.80 -16.30 9.57
C GLU A 123 -2.28 -14.87 9.34
N ALA A 124 -3.20 -13.91 9.15
CA ALA A 124 -2.91 -12.57 8.61
C ALA A 124 -1.53 -12.08 9.03
N LEU A 125 -0.68 -11.69 8.08
CA LEU A 125 0.75 -11.36 8.31
C LEU A 125 1.01 -10.64 9.65
N LEU A 126 0.16 -9.71 10.06
CA LEU A 126 0.22 -9.04 11.36
C LEU A 126 0.13 -9.97 12.59
N PHE A 127 -0.70 -11.02 12.56
CA PHE A 127 -0.79 -12.09 13.56
C PHE A 127 0.50 -12.91 13.67
N ARG A 128 1.12 -13.27 12.53
CA ARG A 128 2.41 -14.00 12.50
C ARG A 128 3.58 -13.17 13.01
N LEU A 129 3.44 -11.86 12.94
CA LEU A 129 4.47 -10.90 13.33
C LEU A 129 4.31 -10.38 14.76
N GLY A 130 3.35 -10.93 15.53
CA GLY A 130 3.15 -10.58 16.93
C GLY A 130 2.52 -9.20 17.17
N TYR A 131 2.03 -8.54 16.12
CA TYR A 131 1.41 -7.20 16.23
C TYR A 131 0.01 -7.21 16.86
N PHE A 132 -0.56 -8.37 17.12
CA PHE A 132 -1.86 -8.53 17.78
C PHE A 132 -1.74 -9.44 18.99
N ARG A 133 -2.32 -8.99 20.11
CA ARG A 133 -2.45 -9.81 21.32
C ARG A 133 -3.48 -10.92 21.10
N GLU A 134 -3.36 -12.03 21.83
CA GLU A 134 -4.28 -13.19 21.72
C GLU A 134 -5.77 -12.82 21.91
N GLU A 135 -6.06 -11.75 22.64
CA GLU A 135 -7.41 -11.23 22.85
C GLU A 135 -7.97 -10.52 21.61
N GLU A 136 -7.11 -9.85 20.84
CA GLU A 136 -7.48 -9.19 19.58
C GLU A 136 -7.71 -10.22 18.47
N LYS A 137 -6.98 -11.35 18.50
CA LYS A 137 -7.16 -12.50 17.61
C LYS A 137 -8.57 -13.10 17.72
N LYS A 138 -9.10 -13.21 18.94
CA LYS A 138 -10.44 -13.79 19.21
C LYS A 138 -11.61 -12.90 18.78
N ARG A 139 -11.37 -11.58 18.62
CA ARG A 139 -12.41 -10.60 18.28
C ARG A 139 -12.68 -10.52 16.77
N SER A 140 -11.69 -10.84 15.94
CA SER A 140 -11.78 -10.73 14.47
C SER A 140 -12.47 -11.92 13.79
N SER A 141 -12.66 -13.04 14.48
CA SER A 141 -13.29 -14.24 13.92
C SER A 141 -14.81 -14.15 13.71
N SER A 142 -15.48 -13.09 14.18
CA SER A 142 -16.95 -12.96 14.13
C SER A 142 -17.51 -12.17 12.95
N ASN A 143 -16.69 -11.51 12.13
CA ASN A 143 -17.19 -10.76 10.96
C ASN A 143 -16.12 -10.60 9.84
N PRO A 144 -15.86 -11.66 9.04
CA PRO A 144 -14.66 -11.73 8.19
C PRO A 144 -14.68 -10.85 6.92
N VAL A 145 -15.81 -10.22 6.59
CA VAL A 145 -15.98 -9.46 5.33
C VAL A 145 -15.98 -7.93 5.54
N SER A 146 -16.20 -7.45 6.78
CA SER A 146 -16.27 -6.02 7.09
C SER A 146 -15.13 -5.47 7.95
N GLU A 147 -14.27 -6.32 8.52
CA GLU A 147 -13.01 -5.92 9.17
C GLU A 147 -11.79 -5.95 8.21
N THR A 148 -12.00 -5.61 6.93
CA THR A 148 -10.93 -5.57 5.91
C THR A 148 -9.83 -4.52 6.19
N PHE A 149 -9.91 -3.80 7.30
CA PHE A 149 -8.84 -2.97 7.80
C PHE A 149 -8.60 -3.32 9.27
N ALA A 150 -7.70 -4.28 9.51
CA ALA A 150 -6.82 -4.20 10.67
C ALA A 150 -6.40 -2.73 10.83
N ARG A 151 -6.31 -2.23 12.07
CA ARG A 151 -5.83 -0.88 12.46
C ARG A 151 -4.36 -0.63 12.05
N ALA A 152 -4.04 -0.94 10.81
CA ALA A 152 -2.82 -0.68 10.13
C ALA A 152 -2.97 0.69 9.47
N PHE A 153 -1.88 1.44 9.41
CA PHE A 153 -1.80 2.65 8.62
C PHE A 153 -1.90 2.26 7.13
N MET A 154 -3.12 2.03 6.66
CA MET A 154 -3.50 2.09 5.26
C MET A 154 -4.14 3.45 5.09
N ILE A 155 -3.61 4.25 4.16
CA ILE A 155 -4.37 5.39 3.65
C ILE A 155 -5.73 4.81 3.25
N LYS A 156 -6.83 5.29 3.86
CA LYS A 156 -8.20 4.84 3.55
C LYS A 156 -8.36 4.93 2.04
N MET A 157 -8.22 3.80 1.37
CA MET A 157 -8.38 3.65 -0.06
C MET A 157 -9.39 2.52 -0.21
N ASP A 158 -10.55 2.85 -0.75
CA ASP A 158 -11.59 1.86 -1.00
C ASP A 158 -11.06 0.77 -1.94
N ALA A 159 -11.10 -0.47 -1.43
CA ALA A 159 -10.94 -1.79 -2.05
C ALA A 159 -10.39 -1.97 -3.49
N PHE A 160 -9.63 -3.06 -3.64
CA PHE A 160 -8.87 -3.49 -4.82
C PHE A 160 -9.67 -3.51 -6.12
N ALA A 161 -9.20 -2.69 -7.04
CA ALA A 161 -9.35 -2.80 -8.49
C ALA A 161 -8.34 -1.81 -9.08
N VAL A 162 -7.80 -2.07 -10.28
CA VAL A 162 -7.25 -0.96 -11.07
C VAL A 162 -8.45 -0.12 -11.51
N LYS A 163 -8.83 0.84 -10.66
CA LYS A 163 -9.96 1.73 -10.87
C LYS A 163 -9.42 3.13 -11.11
N PRO A 164 -9.77 3.78 -12.21
CA PRO A 164 -9.74 5.22 -12.27
C PRO A 164 -10.65 5.73 -11.15
N LEU A 165 -10.10 6.46 -10.18
CA LEU A 165 -10.91 7.05 -9.11
C LEU A 165 -11.81 8.13 -9.72
N THR A 166 -13.13 7.89 -9.77
CA THR A 166 -14.11 8.94 -10.04
C THR A 166 -14.63 9.51 -8.73
N ILE A 167 -14.86 10.83 -8.72
CA ILE A 167 -15.18 11.69 -7.55
C ILE A 167 -16.42 11.23 -6.74
N ALA A 168 -17.20 10.26 -7.22
CA ALA A 168 -18.49 9.87 -6.65
C ALA A 168 -18.45 8.88 -5.46
N GLN A 169 -17.30 8.38 -5.01
CA GLN A 169 -17.25 7.35 -3.94
C GLN A 169 -16.89 7.89 -2.54
N LEU A 170 -16.65 9.19 -2.38
CA LEU A 170 -16.22 9.82 -1.11
C LEU A 170 -17.37 10.35 -0.24
N ALA A 171 -18.36 9.52 0.09
CA ALA A 171 -19.39 9.90 1.06
C ALA A 171 -19.67 8.76 2.07
N TRP A 172 -19.13 8.94 3.28
CA TRP A 172 -19.59 8.39 4.57
C TRP A 172 -19.68 6.87 4.73
N SER A 173 -18.66 6.27 5.36
CA SER A 173 -18.77 5.39 6.55
C SER A 173 -17.40 5.00 7.12
#